data_AF-A0A5N3ZYI7-F1
#
_entry.id   AF-A0A5N3ZYI7-F1
#
_cell.length_a   1.000
_cell.length_b   1.000
_cell.length_c   1.000
_cell.angle_alpha   90.00
_cell.angle_beta   90.00
_cell.angle_gamma   90.00
#
_symmetry.space_group_name_H-M   'P 1'
#
loop_
_entity.id
_entity.type
_entity.pdbx_description
1 polymer ?
#
loop_
_entity_poly.entity_id
_entity_poly.type
_entity_poly.pdbx_seq_one_letter_code
_entity_poly.pdbx_strand_id
1 'polypeptide(L)'
;RIRCPFFYSRTRYGFPGGIKLLPLNKEKYISFTKHVQNTSIDFRFIDSFRFMSSSIDTLSSYLDNEQKTITRAHCRNANEFHLLTRKGVFPYDYVDSWEKLNETALPSRDAFFSQLKNEAVSEADYEHANNIWSTFEIKTLGQYSDLYLMTDVLLLADIFENFRDTCLRTYRLDPLHYYTAPGLAFDAMLKVTDVKLELLSDIDQMMFIESDIRGGVAQCSMRYAKANNPYMKEKYNPNLETAYLMYYDINNLYGASMCEFLPCSDFSFVDDIQNLDILNHPDDSDVGYIVDCDLEYPLECHRLHSDLPLAPEHL
;
A
#
# COMPACT_ATOMS: atom_id res chain seq x y z
N ARG A 1 4.96 -5.18 -12.45
CA ARG A 1 4.86 -6.46 -11.69
C ARG A 1 5.75 -7.48 -12.37
N ILE A 2 6.98 -7.65 -11.89
CA ILE A 2 7.85 -8.74 -12.36
C ILE A 2 7.12 -10.03 -12.01
N ARG A 3 6.74 -10.81 -13.02
CA ARG A 3 6.22 -12.16 -12.79
C ARG A 3 7.37 -12.94 -12.16
N CYS A 4 7.16 -13.37 -10.92
CA CYS A 4 8.09 -14.18 -10.12
C CYS A 4 8.44 -15.61 -10.64
N PRO A 5 7.86 -16.19 -11.73
CA PRO A 5 8.26 -17.53 -12.20
C PRO A 5 9.74 -17.67 -12.56
N PHE A 6 10.39 -16.60 -13.04
CA PHE A 6 11.78 -16.65 -13.48
C PHE A 6 12.78 -16.73 -12.32
N PHE A 7 12.47 -16.10 -11.18
CA PHE A 7 13.30 -16.19 -9.98
C PHE A 7 13.08 -17.54 -9.28
N TYR A 8 11.86 -18.06 -9.30
CA TYR A 8 11.51 -19.38 -8.77
C TYR A 8 12.22 -20.52 -9.50
N SER A 9 12.36 -20.45 -10.84
CA SER A 9 13.09 -21.47 -11.60
C SER A 9 14.58 -21.47 -11.23
N ARG A 10 15.26 -20.32 -11.23
CA ARG A 10 16.69 -20.26 -10.88
C ARG A 10 16.99 -20.64 -9.42
N THR A 11 16.18 -20.23 -8.46
CA THR A 11 16.35 -20.62 -7.04
C THR A 11 16.06 -22.10 -6.78
N ARG A 12 15.21 -22.73 -7.61
CA ARG A 12 14.97 -24.18 -7.55
C ARG A 12 16.18 -24.99 -8.03
N TYR A 13 16.90 -24.50 -9.04
CA TYR A 13 18.05 -25.20 -9.64
C TYR A 13 19.43 -24.75 -9.11
N GLY A 14 19.52 -23.57 -8.48
CA GLY A 14 20.80 -23.00 -8.03
C GLY A 14 21.40 -23.69 -6.80
N PHE A 15 20.57 -24.25 -5.90
CA PHE A 15 21.02 -25.07 -4.78
C PHE A 15 19.89 -25.99 -4.27
N PRO A 16 20.22 -27.24 -3.88
CA PRO A 16 19.22 -28.23 -3.51
C PRO A 16 18.55 -27.90 -2.17
N GLY A 17 17.29 -28.30 -2.03
CA GLY A 17 16.50 -28.12 -0.81
C GLY A 17 15.02 -27.79 -1.05
N GLY A 18 14.22 -27.86 0.00
CA GLY A 18 12.77 -27.70 -0.04
C GLY A 18 12.32 -26.23 -0.13
N ILE A 19 11.11 -26.01 -0.65
CA ILE A 19 10.49 -24.68 -0.70
C ILE A 19 9.18 -24.73 0.08
N LYS A 20 9.00 -23.80 1.02
CA LYS A 20 7.76 -23.55 1.74
C LYS A 20 7.09 -22.30 1.14
N LEU A 21 5.82 -22.41 0.79
CA LEU A 21 5.02 -21.29 0.26
C LEU A 21 4.07 -20.79 1.34
N LEU A 22 3.88 -19.46 1.39
CA LEU A 22 2.78 -18.84 2.12
C LEU A 22 1.77 -18.32 1.08
N PRO A 23 0.78 -19.14 0.68
CA PRO A 23 -0.17 -18.77 -0.36
C PRO A 23 -1.16 -17.71 0.16
N LEU A 24 -1.53 -16.76 -0.71
CA LEU A 24 -2.69 -15.89 -0.51
C LEU A 24 -3.92 -16.53 -1.13
N ASN A 25 -3.76 -17.05 -2.35
CA ASN A 25 -4.76 -17.82 -3.07
C ASN A 25 -4.05 -18.78 -4.05
N LYS A 26 -4.81 -19.44 -4.93
CA LYS A 26 -4.27 -20.42 -5.89
C LYS A 26 -3.21 -19.85 -6.85
N GLU A 27 -3.19 -18.54 -7.08
CA GLU A 27 -2.34 -17.88 -8.09
C GLU A 27 -1.30 -16.93 -7.50
N LYS A 28 -1.49 -16.48 -6.25
CA LYS A 28 -0.66 -15.49 -5.57
C LYS A 28 -0.18 -16.02 -4.24
N TYR A 29 1.08 -15.79 -3.93
CA TYR A 29 1.67 -16.04 -2.62
C TYR A 29 2.15 -14.73 -1.99
N ILE A 30 2.13 -14.68 -0.67
CA ILE A 30 2.63 -13.56 0.13
C ILE A 30 4.17 -13.62 0.18
N SER A 31 4.71 -14.83 0.37
CA SER A 31 6.15 -15.07 0.50
C SER A 31 6.46 -16.54 0.20
N PHE A 32 7.73 -16.82 -0.09
CA PHE A 32 8.26 -18.17 -0.09
C PHE A 32 9.57 -18.23 0.67
N THR A 33 9.84 -19.38 1.26
CA THR A 33 11.08 -19.68 1.98
C THR A 33 11.74 -20.88 1.34
N LYS A 34 13.02 -20.74 0.99
CA LYS A 34 13.85 -21.81 0.43
C LYS A 34 14.79 -22.30 1.52
N HIS A 35 14.64 -23.57 1.88
CA HIS A 35 15.56 -24.26 2.76
C HIS A 35 16.77 -24.76 1.95
N VAL A 36 17.98 -24.61 2.50
CA VAL A 36 19.20 -25.11 1.90
C VAL A 36 19.52 -26.49 2.49
N GLN A 37 19.56 -27.52 1.64
CA GLN A 37 19.78 -28.90 2.08
C GLN A 37 21.08 -29.05 2.87
N ASN A 38 21.05 -29.87 3.92
CA ASN A 38 22.18 -30.13 4.83
C ASN A 38 22.68 -28.91 5.61
N THR A 39 21.85 -27.88 5.75
CA THR A 39 22.15 -26.71 6.60
C THR A 39 20.92 -26.33 7.42
N SER A 40 21.09 -25.43 8.39
CA SER A 40 19.99 -24.80 9.12
C SER A 40 19.62 -23.42 8.52
N ILE A 41 19.99 -23.15 7.26
CA ILE A 41 19.82 -21.85 6.62
C ILE A 41 18.56 -21.84 5.76
N ASP A 42 17.72 -20.84 6.01
CA ASP A 42 16.50 -20.55 5.25
C ASP A 42 16.60 -19.17 4.59
N PHE A 43 16.35 -19.11 3.29
CA PHE A 43 16.19 -17.86 2.55
C PHE A 43 14.71 -17.52 2.44
N ARG A 44 14.27 -16.49 3.16
CA ARG A 44 12.91 -15.96 3.09
C ARG A 44 12.86 -14.75 2.15
N PHE A 45 11.97 -14.83 1.16
CA PHE A 45 11.77 -13.75 0.19
C PHE A 45 10.53 -12.95 0.56
N ILE A 46 10.70 -11.65 0.77
CA ILE A 46 9.67 -10.73 1.21
C ILE A 46 9.43 -9.70 0.11
N ASP A 47 8.17 -9.34 -0.11
CA ASP A 47 7.76 -8.31 -1.07
C ASP A 47 7.71 -6.95 -0.38
N SER A 48 8.68 -6.07 -0.67
CA SER A 48 8.75 -4.72 -0.10
C SER A 48 7.50 -3.88 -0.39
N PHE A 49 6.78 -4.15 -1.48
CA PHE A 49 5.55 -3.44 -1.82
C PHE A 49 4.40 -3.75 -0.83
N ARG A 50 4.48 -4.85 -0.08
CA ARG A 50 3.54 -5.19 1.00
C ARG A 50 3.76 -4.37 2.27
N PHE A 51 4.87 -3.64 2.34
CA PHE A 51 5.17 -2.69 3.42
C PHE A 51 5.00 -1.26 2.96
N MET A 52 5.46 -0.94 1.74
CA MET A 52 5.42 0.40 1.18
C MET A 52 4.81 0.35 -0.22
N SER A 53 3.50 0.54 -0.31
CA SER A 53 2.71 0.39 -1.54
C SER A 53 2.78 1.62 -2.45
N SER A 54 4.00 2.09 -2.77
CA SER A 54 4.25 3.21 -3.66
C SER A 54 5.40 2.91 -4.62
N SER A 55 5.63 3.79 -5.59
CA SER A 55 6.73 3.65 -6.54
C SER A 55 8.07 3.95 -5.87
N ILE A 56 9.15 3.32 -6.34
CA ILE A 56 10.52 3.62 -5.85
C ILE A 56 10.83 5.11 -6.03
N ASP A 57 10.40 5.73 -7.12
CA ASP A 57 10.61 7.16 -7.39
C ASP A 57 10.00 8.02 -6.28
N THR A 58 8.72 7.79 -5.97
CA THR A 58 8.00 8.45 -4.88
C THR A 58 8.61 8.19 -3.50
N LEU A 59 9.01 6.94 -3.21
CA LEU A 59 9.61 6.61 -1.92
C LEU A 59 11.01 7.21 -1.76
N SER A 60 11.78 7.25 -2.86
CA SER A 60 13.12 7.85 -2.88
C SER A 60 13.09 9.37 -2.74
N SER A 61 12.02 10.04 -3.16
CA SER A 61 11.87 11.50 -3.00
C SER A 61 11.54 11.93 -1.58
N TYR A 62 11.07 11.00 -0.74
CA TYR A 62 10.87 11.25 0.70
C TYR A 62 12.15 11.12 1.52
N LEU A 63 13.23 10.59 0.93
CA LEU A 63 14.51 10.46 1.60
C LEU A 63 15.43 11.64 1.27
N ASP A 64 16.02 12.20 2.32
CA ASP A 64 17.11 13.17 2.21
C ASP A 64 18.40 12.51 1.69
N ASN A 65 19.32 13.33 1.19
CA ASN A 65 20.59 12.85 0.61
C ASN A 65 21.51 12.19 1.65
N GLU A 66 21.34 12.51 2.93
CA GLU A 66 22.02 11.93 4.08
C GLU A 66 21.50 10.53 4.39
N GLN A 67 20.23 10.25 4.07
CA GLN A 67 19.58 8.96 4.31
C GLN A 67 19.90 7.92 3.23
N LYS A 68 20.36 8.35 2.05
CA LYS A 68 20.75 7.49 0.91
C LYS A 68 22.19 6.97 1.03
N THR A 69 22.50 6.39 2.17
CA THR A 69 23.87 5.99 2.55
C THR A 69 24.42 4.84 1.69
N ILE A 70 23.59 3.87 1.35
CA ILE A 70 23.97 2.70 0.54
C ILE A 70 24.22 3.13 -0.90
N THR A 71 23.34 3.97 -1.45
CA THR A 71 23.52 4.54 -2.80
C THR A 71 24.80 5.38 -2.86
N ARG A 72 25.05 6.23 -1.86
CA ARG A 72 26.27 7.04 -1.77
C ARG A 72 27.55 6.19 -1.72
N ALA A 73 27.54 5.07 -0.99
CA ALA A 73 28.69 4.18 -0.89
C ALA A 73 29.08 3.52 -2.23
N HIS A 74 28.15 3.45 -3.19
CA HIS A 74 28.38 2.90 -4.53
C HIS A 74 28.73 3.96 -5.58
N CYS A 75 28.76 5.25 -5.20
CA CYS A 75 29.11 6.36 -6.09
C CYS A 75 30.55 6.80 -5.84
N ARG A 76 31.29 7.16 -6.88
CA ARG A 76 32.68 7.62 -6.77
C ARG A 76 32.78 9.09 -6.37
N ASN A 77 31.78 9.88 -6.73
CA ASN A 77 31.76 11.33 -6.53
C ASN A 77 30.32 11.84 -6.31
N ALA A 78 30.21 13.10 -5.92
CA ALA A 78 28.91 13.73 -5.65
C ALA A 78 28.02 13.85 -6.90
N ASN A 79 28.61 14.01 -8.09
CA ASN A 79 27.84 14.15 -9.33
C ASN A 79 27.14 12.83 -9.70
N GLU A 80 27.86 11.71 -9.63
CA GLU A 80 27.29 10.36 -9.78
C GLU A 80 26.16 10.13 -8.77
N PHE A 81 26.41 10.46 -7.50
CA PHE A 81 25.40 10.33 -6.46
C PHE A 81 24.13 11.14 -6.77
N HIS A 82 24.27 12.41 -7.17
CA HIS A 82 23.13 13.23 -7.53
C HIS A 82 22.31 12.63 -8.68
N LEU A 83 22.96 12.02 -9.67
CA LEU A 83 22.27 11.33 -10.76
C LEU A 83 21.51 10.07 -10.31
N LEU A 84 22.03 9.33 -9.31
CA LEU A 84 21.41 8.09 -8.83
C LEU A 84 20.39 8.29 -7.69
N THR A 85 20.13 9.55 -7.28
CA THR A 85 19.20 9.84 -6.17
C THR A 85 17.72 9.70 -6.54
N ARG A 86 17.38 9.53 -7.81
CA ARG A 86 16.02 9.32 -8.32
C ARG A 86 15.97 8.12 -9.24
N LYS A 87 14.75 7.66 -9.56
CA LYS A 87 14.58 6.55 -10.48
C LYS A 87 15.01 6.95 -11.90
N GLY A 88 15.84 6.11 -12.53
CA GLY A 88 16.24 6.29 -13.93
C GLY A 88 15.11 6.00 -14.92
N VAL A 89 15.38 6.24 -16.21
CA VAL A 89 14.49 5.83 -17.31
C VAL A 89 15.11 4.76 -18.18
N PHE A 90 14.29 3.84 -18.68
CA PHE A 90 14.76 2.71 -19.48
C PHE A 90 13.81 2.44 -20.65
N PRO A 91 14.32 2.17 -21.87
CA PRO A 91 13.47 1.96 -23.04
C PRO A 91 13.01 0.48 -23.10
N TYR A 92 12.06 0.11 -22.24
CA TYR A 92 11.64 -1.29 -22.06
C TYR A 92 11.14 -1.95 -23.34
N ASP A 93 10.32 -1.23 -24.13
CA ASP A 93 9.73 -1.77 -25.36
C ASP A 93 10.75 -1.85 -26.50
N TYR A 94 11.81 -1.04 -26.43
CA TYR A 94 12.89 -1.09 -27.40
C TYR A 94 13.80 -2.30 -27.19
N VAL A 95 14.14 -2.64 -25.95
CA VAL A 95 15.07 -3.74 -25.63
C VAL A 95 14.33 -5.09 -25.64
N ASP A 96 14.01 -5.56 -26.84
CA ASP A 96 13.31 -6.82 -27.11
C ASP A 96 14.24 -8.02 -27.38
N SER A 97 15.55 -7.78 -27.49
CA SER A 97 16.55 -8.81 -27.81
C SER A 97 17.88 -8.58 -27.07
N TRP A 98 18.66 -9.66 -26.88
CA TRP A 98 19.96 -9.59 -26.22
C TRP A 98 20.99 -8.81 -27.06
N GLU A 99 20.84 -8.83 -28.39
CA GLU A 99 21.73 -8.14 -29.32
C GLU A 99 21.67 -6.62 -29.13
N LYS A 100 20.49 -6.07 -28.79
CA LYS A 100 20.32 -4.65 -28.50
C LYS A 100 21.12 -4.17 -27.29
N LEU A 101 21.43 -5.06 -26.34
CA LEU A 101 22.30 -4.73 -25.20
C LEU A 101 23.75 -4.45 -25.64
N ASN A 102 24.16 -4.87 -26.84
CA ASN A 102 25.49 -4.59 -27.38
C ASN A 102 25.54 -3.26 -28.15
N GLU A 103 24.40 -2.55 -28.30
CA GLU A 103 24.38 -1.24 -28.95
C GLU A 103 25.22 -0.24 -28.16
N THR A 104 26.01 0.56 -28.88
CA THR A 104 27.03 1.45 -28.30
C THR A 104 26.58 2.90 -28.18
N ALA A 105 25.32 3.17 -28.44
CA ALA A 105 24.71 4.48 -28.33
C ALA A 105 23.39 4.38 -27.55
N LEU A 106 23.03 5.48 -26.87
CA LEU A 106 21.72 5.60 -26.26
C LEU A 106 20.66 5.70 -27.39
N PRO A 107 19.57 4.90 -27.35
CA PRO A 107 18.50 4.98 -28.33
C PRO A 107 17.88 6.37 -28.39
N SER A 108 17.24 6.70 -29.52
CA SER A 108 16.54 7.98 -29.67
C SER A 108 15.41 8.13 -28.66
N ARG A 109 14.99 9.37 -28.39
CA ARG A 109 13.89 9.66 -27.46
C ARG A 109 12.60 8.92 -27.81
N ASP A 110 12.30 8.74 -29.10
CA ASP A 110 11.11 8.02 -29.55
C ASP A 110 11.14 6.52 -29.16
N ALA A 111 12.33 5.94 -29.01
CA ALA A 111 12.50 4.56 -28.56
C ALA A 111 12.19 4.35 -27.07
N PHE A 112 12.03 5.44 -26.29
CA PHE A 112 11.61 5.38 -24.89
C PHE A 112 10.07 5.44 -24.72
N PHE A 113 9.31 5.39 -25.80
CA PHE A 113 7.85 5.33 -25.72
C PHE A 113 7.39 4.09 -24.95
N SER A 114 6.53 4.28 -23.94
CA SER A 114 5.99 3.18 -23.15
C SER A 114 4.61 2.78 -23.68
N GLN A 115 4.50 1.60 -24.27
CA GLN A 115 3.22 1.05 -24.72
C GLN A 115 2.26 0.80 -23.54
N LEU A 116 2.82 0.42 -22.38
CA LEU A 116 2.03 0.16 -21.17
C LEU A 116 1.30 1.40 -20.65
N LYS A 117 1.96 2.56 -20.69
CA LYS A 117 1.37 3.84 -20.26
C LYS A 117 0.76 4.62 -21.43
N ASN A 118 1.07 4.23 -22.66
CA ASN A 118 0.78 4.98 -23.87
C ASN A 118 1.31 6.43 -23.81
N GLU A 119 2.54 6.58 -23.32
CA GLU A 119 3.18 7.86 -23.04
C GLU A 119 4.62 7.90 -23.58
N ALA A 120 5.00 9.06 -24.14
CA ALA A 120 6.39 9.34 -24.48
C ALA A 120 7.18 9.79 -23.24
N VAL A 121 8.48 9.51 -23.23
CA VAL A 121 9.37 10.04 -22.18
C VAL A 121 9.40 11.57 -22.23
N SER A 122 9.46 12.20 -21.06
CA SER A 122 9.63 13.65 -20.96
C SER A 122 11.02 14.07 -21.45
N GLU A 123 11.15 15.32 -21.91
CA GLU A 123 12.44 15.86 -22.36
C GLU A 123 13.47 15.85 -21.22
N ALA A 124 13.05 16.25 -20.01
CA ALA A 124 13.89 16.26 -18.82
C ALA A 124 14.37 14.86 -18.43
N ASP A 125 13.52 13.83 -18.54
CA ASP A 125 13.92 12.47 -18.22
C ASP A 125 14.85 11.87 -19.28
N TYR A 126 14.66 12.21 -20.56
CA TYR A 126 15.59 11.80 -21.61
C TYR A 126 16.95 12.51 -21.48
N GLU A 127 16.97 13.80 -21.14
CA GLU A 127 18.20 14.53 -20.84
C GLU A 127 18.93 13.90 -19.64
N HIS A 128 18.18 13.48 -18.61
CA HIS A 128 18.74 12.74 -17.49
C HIS A 128 19.41 11.42 -17.91
N ALA A 129 18.80 10.66 -18.83
CA ALA A 129 19.42 9.45 -19.40
C ALA A 129 20.73 9.75 -20.15
N ASN A 130 20.78 10.84 -20.92
CA ASN A 130 22.00 11.28 -21.60
C ASN A 130 23.10 11.68 -20.62
N ASN A 131 22.72 12.36 -19.52
CA ASN A 131 23.64 12.74 -18.45
C ASN A 131 24.22 11.51 -17.74
N ILE A 132 23.39 10.48 -17.47
CA ILE A 132 23.85 9.20 -16.92
C ILE A 132 24.82 8.52 -17.91
N TRP A 133 24.43 8.40 -19.18
CA TRP A 133 25.24 7.76 -20.21
C TRP A 133 26.64 8.38 -20.30
N SER A 134 26.70 9.72 -20.28
CA SER A 134 27.95 10.47 -20.39
C SER A 134 28.77 10.43 -19.10
N THR A 135 28.14 10.63 -17.94
CA THR A 135 28.84 10.73 -16.64
C THR A 135 29.44 9.41 -16.18
N PHE A 136 28.75 8.30 -16.46
CA PHE A 136 29.22 6.95 -16.10
C PHE A 136 30.06 6.30 -17.22
N GLU A 137 30.39 7.05 -18.28
CA GLU A 137 31.19 6.58 -19.42
C GLU A 137 30.66 5.27 -20.02
N ILE A 138 29.34 5.18 -20.17
CA ILE A 138 28.65 3.96 -20.58
C ILE A 138 28.95 3.67 -22.04
N LYS A 139 29.36 2.43 -22.32
CA LYS A 139 29.77 1.99 -23.66
C LYS A 139 28.73 1.16 -24.36
N THR A 140 27.84 0.51 -23.62
CA THR A 140 26.80 -0.36 -24.20
C THR A 140 25.47 -0.19 -23.47
N LEU A 141 24.37 -0.46 -24.18
CA LEU A 141 23.04 -0.46 -23.58
C LEU A 141 22.90 -1.52 -22.47
N GLY A 142 23.69 -2.59 -22.52
CA GLY A 142 23.82 -3.57 -21.44
C GLY A 142 24.39 -2.96 -20.16
N GLN A 143 25.46 -2.17 -20.25
CA GLN A 143 26.01 -1.44 -19.10
C GLN A 143 25.01 -0.40 -18.54
N TYR A 144 24.25 0.26 -19.42
CA TYR A 144 23.15 1.13 -19.01
C TYR A 144 22.07 0.37 -18.24
N SER A 145 21.67 -0.81 -18.73
CA SER A 145 20.72 -1.71 -18.07
C SER A 145 21.21 -2.17 -16.70
N ASP A 146 22.48 -2.54 -16.58
CA ASP A 146 23.06 -2.96 -15.30
C ASP A 146 23.07 -1.82 -14.28
N LEU A 147 23.48 -0.61 -14.70
CA LEU A 147 23.44 0.59 -13.84
C LEU A 147 22.00 0.95 -13.44
N TYR A 148 21.07 0.88 -14.39
CA TYR A 148 19.65 1.11 -14.15
C TYR A 148 19.09 0.16 -13.07
N LEU A 149 19.33 -1.15 -13.22
CA LEU A 149 18.88 -2.15 -12.27
C LEU A 149 19.58 -2.01 -10.91
N MET A 150 20.89 -1.72 -10.91
CA MET A 150 21.64 -1.46 -9.68
C MET A 150 21.05 -0.27 -8.93
N THR A 151 20.71 0.82 -9.64
CA THR A 151 20.11 2.01 -9.03
C THR A 151 18.79 1.69 -8.35
N ASP A 152 17.90 0.94 -9.01
CA ASP A 152 16.62 0.50 -8.43
C ASP A 152 16.84 -0.33 -7.14
N VAL A 153 17.86 -1.20 -7.11
CA VAL A 153 18.20 -2.02 -5.93
C VAL A 153 18.79 -1.18 -4.80
N LEU A 154 19.72 -0.27 -5.10
CA LEU A 154 20.37 0.60 -4.11
C LEU A 154 19.36 1.54 -3.45
N LEU A 155 18.50 2.19 -4.26
CA LEU A 155 17.43 3.04 -3.76
C LEU A 155 16.46 2.25 -2.88
N LEU A 156 16.05 1.05 -3.32
CA LEU A 156 15.17 0.21 -2.52
C LEU A 156 15.81 -0.19 -1.18
N ALA A 157 17.11 -0.48 -1.18
CA ALA A 157 17.85 -0.80 0.04
C ALA A 157 17.85 0.40 1.01
N ASP A 158 18.17 1.60 0.53
CA ASP A 158 18.12 2.82 1.35
C ASP A 158 16.71 3.09 1.90
N ILE A 159 15.67 2.97 1.05
CA ILE A 159 14.27 3.12 1.46
C ILE A 159 13.92 2.12 2.57
N PHE A 160 14.27 0.84 2.39
CA PHE A 160 13.87 -0.19 3.33
C PHE A 160 14.66 -0.13 4.64
N GLU A 161 15.94 0.22 4.61
CA GLU A 161 16.74 0.42 5.84
C GLU A 161 16.24 1.62 6.65
N ASN A 162 15.86 2.73 6.00
CA ASN A 162 15.23 3.87 6.70
C ASN A 162 13.88 3.49 7.31
N PHE A 163 13.08 2.69 6.60
CA PHE A 163 11.83 2.15 7.13
C PHE A 163 12.08 1.25 8.35
N ARG A 164 13.08 0.36 8.29
CA ARG A 164 13.49 -0.49 9.41
C ARG A 164 13.92 0.32 10.64
N ASP A 165 14.78 1.32 10.45
CA ASP A 165 15.22 2.20 11.54
C ASP A 165 14.04 2.90 12.21
N THR A 166 13.11 3.42 11.40
CA THR A 166 11.90 4.07 11.90
C THR A 166 11.03 3.12 12.70
N CYS A 167 10.76 1.90 12.20
CA CYS A 167 9.98 0.90 12.92
C CYS A 167 10.65 0.46 14.22
N LEU A 168 11.98 0.28 14.21
CA LEU A 168 12.75 -0.07 15.40
C LEU A 168 12.75 1.04 16.45
N ARG A 169 12.85 2.31 16.03
CA ARG A 169 12.79 3.45 16.94
C ARG A 169 11.39 3.62 17.55
N THR A 170 10.34 3.50 16.75
CA THR A 170 8.96 3.78 17.16
C THR A 170 8.31 2.58 17.87
N TYR A 171 8.34 1.39 17.26
CA TYR A 171 7.61 0.22 17.75
C TYR A 171 8.51 -0.81 18.44
N ARG A 172 9.84 -0.64 18.35
CA ARG A 172 10.81 -1.65 18.82
C ARG A 172 10.59 -3.01 18.15
N LEU A 173 10.13 -3.01 16.91
CA LEU A 173 9.86 -4.18 16.07
C LEU A 173 10.62 -4.02 14.75
N ASP A 174 11.27 -5.10 14.29
CA ASP A 174 11.92 -5.11 12.97
C ASP A 174 10.93 -5.62 11.92
N PRO A 175 10.60 -4.82 10.89
CA PRO A 175 9.66 -5.23 9.84
C PRO A 175 10.15 -6.47 9.06
N LEU A 176 11.44 -6.79 9.07
CA LEU A 176 11.95 -8.02 8.44
C LEU A 176 11.49 -9.31 9.12
N HIS A 177 10.92 -9.25 10.33
CA HIS A 177 10.28 -10.40 10.96
C HIS A 177 8.85 -10.64 10.49
N TYR A 178 8.28 -9.69 9.75
CA TYR A 178 6.90 -9.71 9.28
C TYR A 178 6.81 -10.02 7.79
N TYR A 179 5.60 -10.31 7.32
CA TYR A 179 5.31 -10.52 5.90
C TYR A 179 4.68 -9.30 5.23
N THR A 180 3.99 -8.45 5.99
CA THR A 180 3.22 -7.29 5.50
C THR A 180 3.17 -6.18 6.54
N ALA A 181 2.89 -4.94 6.11
CA ALA A 181 2.68 -3.81 7.03
C ALA A 181 1.49 -4.00 7.99
N PRO A 182 0.32 -4.54 7.59
CA PRO A 182 -0.77 -4.80 8.52
C PRO A 182 -0.39 -5.76 9.66
N GLY A 183 0.39 -6.81 9.38
CA GLY A 183 0.86 -7.72 10.42
C GLY A 183 1.81 -7.04 11.40
N LEU A 184 2.71 -6.19 10.89
CA LEU A 184 3.56 -5.35 11.74
C LEU A 184 2.74 -4.37 12.59
N ALA A 185 1.74 -3.72 12.01
CA ALA A 185 0.89 -2.75 12.70
C ALA A 185 0.05 -3.42 13.79
N PHE A 186 -0.45 -4.63 13.55
CA PHE A 186 -1.21 -5.40 14.52
C PHE A 186 -0.35 -5.77 15.74
N ASP A 187 0.85 -6.33 15.53
CA ASP A 187 1.78 -6.62 16.62
C ASP A 187 2.27 -5.37 17.34
N ALA A 188 2.48 -4.27 16.61
CA ALA A 188 2.82 -2.98 17.21
C ALA A 188 1.70 -2.49 18.12
N MET A 189 0.44 -2.61 17.70
CA MET A 189 -0.73 -2.29 18.51
C MET A 189 -0.75 -3.15 19.78
N LEU A 190 -0.69 -4.48 19.66
CA LEU A 190 -0.70 -5.39 20.81
C LEU A 190 0.40 -5.06 21.83
N LYS A 191 1.60 -4.75 21.33
CA LYS A 191 2.77 -4.42 22.17
C LYS A 191 2.66 -3.06 22.87
N VAL A 192 2.02 -2.08 22.23
CA VAL A 192 1.91 -0.73 22.79
C VAL A 192 0.77 -0.65 23.79
N THR A 193 -0.33 -1.37 23.56
CA THR A 193 -1.52 -1.34 24.42
C THR A 193 -1.51 -2.41 25.51
N ASP A 194 -0.68 -3.45 25.38
CA ASP A 194 -0.69 -4.66 26.21
C ASP A 194 -2.07 -5.35 26.30
N VAL A 195 -2.95 -5.08 25.32
CA VAL A 195 -4.29 -5.64 25.26
C VAL A 195 -4.24 -7.14 25.00
N LYS A 196 -5.17 -7.88 25.63
CA LYS A 196 -5.38 -9.30 25.37
C LYS A 196 -6.70 -9.46 24.63
N LEU A 197 -6.59 -9.85 23.37
CA LEU A 197 -7.76 -10.13 22.54
C LEU A 197 -8.11 -11.61 22.67
N GLU A 198 -9.36 -11.90 22.99
CA GLU A 198 -9.89 -13.25 22.93
C GLU A 198 -10.08 -13.70 21.47
N LEU A 199 -9.74 -14.95 21.19
CA LEU A 199 -10.01 -15.56 19.90
C LEU A 199 -11.44 -16.13 19.89
N LEU A 200 -12.30 -15.61 19.02
CA LEU A 200 -13.59 -16.22 18.73
C LEU A 200 -13.39 -17.63 18.16
N SER A 201 -13.73 -18.64 18.96
CA SER A 201 -13.60 -20.06 18.58
C SER A 201 -14.93 -20.72 18.21
N ASP A 202 -16.04 -20.10 18.58
CA ASP A 202 -17.38 -20.58 18.24
C ASP A 202 -17.75 -20.14 16.82
N ILE A 203 -18.19 -21.11 16.00
CA ILE A 203 -18.49 -20.88 14.58
C ILE A 203 -19.74 -20.03 14.38
N ASP A 204 -20.73 -20.14 15.26
CA ASP A 204 -21.97 -19.39 15.16
C ASP A 204 -21.73 -17.93 15.55
N GLN A 205 -20.93 -17.68 16.60
CA GLN A 205 -20.46 -16.32 16.93
C GLN A 205 -19.63 -15.70 15.80
N MET A 206 -18.72 -16.47 15.19
CA MET A 206 -17.90 -15.99 14.08
C MET A 206 -18.77 -15.61 12.87
N MET A 207 -19.70 -16.49 12.47
CA MET A 207 -20.59 -16.24 11.34
C MET A 207 -21.48 -15.02 11.58
N PHE A 208 -22.00 -14.87 12.81
CA PHE A 208 -22.79 -13.72 13.23
C PHE A 208 -22.02 -12.41 13.04
N ILE A 209 -20.80 -12.31 13.55
CA ILE A 209 -19.96 -11.12 13.39
C ILE A 209 -19.59 -10.90 11.90
N GLU A 210 -19.17 -11.95 11.18
CA GLU A 210 -18.76 -11.82 9.79
C GLU A 210 -19.90 -11.36 8.87
N SER A 211 -21.14 -11.81 9.11
CA SER A 211 -22.30 -11.36 8.34
C SER A 211 -22.64 -9.90 8.58
N ASP A 212 -22.16 -9.30 9.67
CA ASP A 212 -22.48 -7.93 10.08
C ASP A 212 -21.35 -6.92 9.82
N ILE A 213 -20.16 -7.37 9.42
CA ILE A 213 -19.09 -6.47 9.00
C ILE A 213 -19.55 -5.69 7.76
N ARG A 214 -19.51 -4.35 7.86
CA ARG A 214 -19.80 -3.42 6.76
C ARG A 214 -18.55 -2.59 6.42
N GLY A 215 -18.43 -2.24 5.15
CA GLY A 215 -17.42 -1.29 4.68
C GLY A 215 -17.79 0.17 4.97
N GLY A 216 -17.01 1.10 4.44
CA GLY A 216 -17.34 2.52 4.51
C GLY A 216 -18.64 2.85 3.76
N VAL A 217 -19.43 3.76 4.33
CA VAL A 217 -20.67 4.24 3.71
C VAL A 217 -20.33 5.11 2.49
N ALA A 218 -20.83 4.72 1.32
CA ALA A 218 -20.68 5.47 0.08
C ALA A 218 -22.05 5.81 -0.50
N GLN A 219 -22.42 7.09 -0.49
CA GLN A 219 -23.72 7.54 -0.94
C GLN A 219 -23.63 8.74 -1.88
N CYS A 220 -24.49 8.75 -2.90
CA CYS A 220 -24.61 9.83 -3.87
C CYS A 220 -26.05 10.35 -3.87
N SER A 221 -26.36 11.26 -2.94
CA SER A 221 -27.72 11.80 -2.75
C SER A 221 -28.09 12.80 -3.84
N MET A 222 -27.11 13.53 -4.39
CA MET A 222 -27.30 14.44 -5.52
C MET A 222 -26.47 14.00 -6.73
N ARG A 223 -27.13 13.62 -7.83
CA ARG A 223 -26.48 13.08 -9.04
C ARG A 223 -25.55 14.07 -9.74
N TYR A 224 -25.82 15.38 -9.62
CA TYR A 224 -25.03 16.41 -10.26
C TYR A 224 -25.06 17.71 -9.46
N ALA A 225 -23.87 18.21 -9.14
CA ALA A 225 -23.67 19.52 -8.55
C ALA A 225 -22.60 20.25 -9.37
N LYS A 226 -22.80 21.55 -9.60
CA LYS A 226 -21.81 22.38 -10.28
C LYS A 226 -21.61 23.66 -9.50
N ALA A 227 -20.38 23.93 -9.09
CA ALA A 227 -20.03 25.22 -8.54
C ALA A 227 -20.24 26.32 -9.60
N ASN A 228 -20.78 27.46 -9.18
CA ASN A 228 -20.85 28.69 -9.96
C ASN A 228 -20.61 29.85 -9.00
N ASN A 229 -19.36 30.25 -8.77
CA ASN A 229 -19.05 31.34 -7.87
C ASN A 229 -17.98 32.28 -8.43
N PRO A 230 -17.90 33.54 -7.96
CA PRO A 230 -16.99 34.55 -8.50
C PRO A 230 -15.51 34.16 -8.52
N TYR A 231 -15.09 33.22 -7.65
CA TYR A 231 -13.70 32.74 -7.59
C TYR A 231 -13.31 31.84 -8.77
N MET A 232 -14.28 31.38 -9.56
CA MET A 232 -14.05 30.54 -10.74
C MET A 232 -13.59 31.31 -11.99
N LYS A 233 -13.43 32.64 -11.88
CA LYS A 233 -12.94 33.53 -12.95
C LYS A 233 -13.71 33.35 -14.26
N GLU A 234 -13.04 33.00 -15.36
CA GLU A 234 -13.63 32.84 -16.70
C GLU A 234 -14.75 31.80 -16.77
N LYS A 235 -14.82 30.87 -15.80
CA LYS A 235 -15.88 29.85 -15.72
C LYS A 235 -17.10 30.30 -14.93
N TYR A 236 -17.06 31.46 -14.26
CA TYR A 236 -18.20 32.03 -13.55
C TYR A 236 -19.21 32.61 -14.52
N ASN A 237 -20.48 32.26 -14.37
CA ASN A 237 -21.56 32.84 -15.14
C ASN A 237 -22.43 33.72 -14.22
N PRO A 238 -22.40 35.06 -14.37
CA PRO A 238 -23.20 35.96 -13.56
C PRO A 238 -24.72 35.85 -13.81
N ASN A 239 -25.13 35.18 -14.90
CA ASN A 239 -26.54 34.93 -15.21
C ASN A 239 -27.09 33.66 -14.54
N LEU A 240 -26.26 32.90 -13.82
CA LEU A 240 -26.66 31.71 -13.07
C LEU A 240 -26.56 31.97 -11.56
N GLU A 241 -27.32 31.21 -10.77
CA GLU A 241 -27.28 31.29 -9.31
C GLU A 241 -25.88 31.01 -8.77
N THR A 242 -25.50 31.72 -7.70
CA THR A 242 -24.20 31.51 -7.07
C THR A 242 -24.21 30.22 -6.25
N ALA A 243 -23.34 29.28 -6.60
CA ALA A 243 -23.21 27.98 -5.95
C ALA A 243 -21.76 27.68 -5.55
N TYR A 244 -21.60 27.19 -4.32
CA TYR A 244 -20.32 26.74 -3.75
C TYR A 244 -20.40 25.23 -3.50
N LEU A 245 -19.27 24.54 -3.72
CA LEU A 245 -19.09 23.16 -3.31
C LEU A 245 -18.08 23.14 -2.17
N MET A 246 -18.47 22.53 -1.06
CA MET A 246 -17.59 22.33 0.10
C MET A 246 -17.21 20.85 0.16
N TYR A 247 -15.95 20.60 0.48
CA TYR A 247 -15.41 19.27 0.69
C TYR A 247 -14.97 19.16 2.14
N TYR A 248 -15.50 18.16 2.84
CA TYR A 248 -15.12 17.82 4.20
C TYR A 248 -14.50 16.43 4.18
N ASP A 249 -13.38 16.29 4.88
CA ASP A 249 -12.71 15.02 5.08
C ASP A 249 -12.33 14.91 6.56
N ILE A 250 -12.64 13.77 7.17
CA ILE A 250 -12.36 13.51 8.58
C ILE A 250 -10.97 12.89 8.66
N ASN A 251 -10.04 13.62 9.26
CA ASN A 251 -8.68 13.14 9.47
C ASN A 251 -8.69 11.87 10.34
N ASN A 252 -8.19 10.76 9.79
CA ASN A 252 -8.04 9.49 10.48
C ASN A 252 -9.35 8.96 11.12
N LEU A 253 -10.45 8.94 10.35
CA LEU A 253 -11.77 8.50 10.82
C LEU A 253 -11.73 7.18 11.61
N TYR A 254 -11.20 6.11 11.03
CA TYR A 254 -11.12 4.81 11.71
C TYR A 254 -10.23 4.84 12.94
N GLY A 255 -9.11 5.56 12.91
CA GLY A 255 -8.26 5.69 14.09
C GLY A 255 -8.93 6.44 15.23
N ALA A 256 -9.79 7.42 14.93
CA ALA A 256 -10.63 8.07 15.93
C ALA A 256 -11.66 7.09 16.50
N SER A 257 -12.36 6.32 15.66
CA SER A 257 -13.28 5.27 16.12
C SER A 257 -12.60 4.18 16.95
N MET A 258 -11.33 3.87 16.67
CA MET A 258 -10.53 2.91 17.45
C MET A 258 -10.11 3.43 18.82
N CYS A 259 -10.32 4.71 19.14
CA CYS A 259 -10.12 5.27 20.47
C CYS A 259 -11.35 5.12 21.39
N GLU A 260 -12.49 4.71 20.84
CA GLU A 260 -13.71 4.46 21.60
C GLU A 260 -13.66 3.06 22.26
N PHE A 261 -14.62 2.77 23.13
CA PHE A 261 -14.75 1.45 23.76
C PHE A 261 -15.08 0.39 22.71
N LEU A 262 -14.24 -0.65 22.61
CA LEU A 262 -14.34 -1.72 21.64
C LEU A 262 -14.30 -3.10 22.31
N PRO A 263 -15.03 -4.10 21.77
CA PRO A 263 -15.06 -5.43 22.36
C PRO A 263 -13.70 -6.13 22.22
N CYS A 264 -13.21 -6.70 23.33
CA CYS A 264 -11.90 -7.35 23.39
C CYS A 264 -11.95 -8.81 23.86
N SER A 265 -12.91 -9.17 24.72
CA SER A 265 -13.04 -10.50 25.34
C SER A 265 -14.46 -10.78 25.84
N ASP A 266 -14.62 -11.96 26.43
CA ASP A 266 -15.79 -12.48 27.12
C ASP A 266 -17.02 -12.59 26.21
N PHE A 267 -16.78 -13.08 24.99
CA PHE A 267 -17.80 -13.23 23.96
C PHE A 267 -18.78 -14.36 24.31
N SER A 268 -20.05 -14.01 24.54
CA SER A 268 -21.11 -14.98 24.82
C SER A 268 -22.44 -14.54 24.25
N PHE A 269 -23.24 -15.49 23.78
CA PHE A 269 -24.66 -15.24 23.50
C PHE A 269 -25.43 -15.06 24.81
N VAL A 270 -26.40 -14.14 24.79
CA VAL A 270 -27.26 -13.85 25.95
C VAL A 270 -28.68 -14.30 25.63
N ASP A 271 -29.21 -15.23 26.42
CA ASP A 271 -30.57 -15.77 26.22
C ASP A 271 -31.67 -14.81 26.71
N ASP A 272 -31.37 -13.96 27.70
CA ASP A 272 -32.35 -13.12 28.40
C ASP A 272 -32.33 -11.66 27.94
N ILE A 273 -32.53 -11.45 26.63
CA ILE A 273 -32.48 -10.13 25.99
C ILE A 273 -33.56 -9.19 26.54
N GLN A 274 -34.71 -9.73 26.97
CA GLN A 274 -35.87 -8.92 27.40
C GLN A 274 -35.62 -8.12 28.68
N ASN A 275 -34.64 -8.53 29.49
CA ASN A 275 -34.28 -7.86 30.73
C ASN A 275 -33.13 -6.84 30.56
N LEU A 276 -32.60 -6.68 29.34
CA LEU A 276 -31.55 -5.70 29.04
C LEU A 276 -32.15 -4.34 28.67
N ASP A 277 -31.68 -3.28 29.32
CA ASP A 277 -31.99 -1.90 28.93
C ASP A 277 -31.02 -1.42 27.85
N ILE A 278 -31.16 -1.98 26.64
CA ILE A 278 -30.26 -1.73 25.50
C ILE A 278 -30.27 -0.24 25.10
N LEU A 279 -31.44 0.41 25.16
CA LEU A 279 -31.60 1.79 24.67
C LEU A 279 -30.97 2.85 25.56
N ASN A 280 -30.77 2.55 26.86
CA ASN A 280 -30.12 3.46 27.81
C ASN A 280 -28.75 2.94 28.26
N HIS A 281 -28.20 1.95 27.56
CA HIS A 281 -26.90 1.37 27.88
C HIS A 281 -25.77 2.40 27.59
N PRO A 282 -24.84 2.64 28.53
CA PRO A 282 -23.75 3.60 28.31
C PRO A 282 -22.76 3.15 27.23
N ASP A 283 -22.33 4.10 26.39
CA ASP A 283 -21.33 3.85 25.34
C ASP A 283 -19.94 3.45 25.90
N ASP A 284 -19.64 3.83 27.14
CA ASP A 284 -18.38 3.57 27.86
C ASP A 284 -18.49 2.42 28.88
N SER A 285 -19.54 1.60 28.78
CA SER A 285 -19.73 0.43 29.64
C SER A 285 -18.67 -0.65 29.39
N ASP A 286 -18.26 -1.33 30.48
CA ASP A 286 -17.34 -2.47 30.42
C ASP A 286 -17.87 -3.65 29.60
N VAL A 287 -19.20 -3.78 29.50
CA VAL A 287 -19.89 -4.78 28.68
C VAL A 287 -20.63 -4.07 27.56
N GLY A 288 -20.46 -4.52 26.33
CA GLY A 288 -21.21 -4.05 25.15
C GLY A 288 -22.14 -5.13 24.59
N TYR A 289 -23.09 -4.73 23.75
CA TYR A 289 -24.05 -5.64 23.13
C TYR A 289 -24.05 -5.48 21.60
N ILE A 290 -24.10 -6.60 20.89
CA ILE A 290 -24.40 -6.66 19.46
C ILE A 290 -25.75 -7.36 19.35
N VAL A 291 -26.71 -6.73 18.68
CA VAL A 291 -28.12 -7.15 18.70
C VAL A 291 -28.60 -7.34 17.27
N ASP A 292 -29.13 -8.53 17.00
CA ASP A 292 -29.93 -8.81 15.82
C ASP A 292 -31.40 -8.58 16.16
N CYS A 293 -32.04 -7.65 15.44
CA CYS A 293 -33.39 -7.19 15.75
C CYS A 293 -34.13 -6.68 14.52
N ASP A 294 -35.45 -6.77 14.59
CA ASP A 294 -36.34 -6.13 13.64
C ASP A 294 -36.52 -4.65 14.00
N LEU A 295 -36.28 -3.75 13.04
CA LEU A 295 -36.51 -2.32 13.19
C LEU A 295 -37.80 -1.90 12.50
N GLU A 296 -38.73 -1.31 13.25
CA GLU A 296 -39.86 -0.60 12.65
C GLU A 296 -39.37 0.76 12.15
N TYR A 297 -39.55 1.04 10.85
CA TYR A 297 -39.13 2.29 10.24
C TYR A 297 -40.32 3.14 9.77
N PRO A 298 -40.76 4.12 10.57
CA PRO A 298 -41.99 4.87 10.31
C PRO A 298 -41.96 5.64 8.98
N LEU A 299 -43.09 5.65 8.28
CA LEU A 299 -43.23 6.22 6.94
C LEU A 299 -42.89 7.72 6.90
N GLU A 300 -43.19 8.43 7.99
CA GLU A 300 -42.87 9.84 8.18
C GLU A 300 -41.36 10.15 8.11
N CYS A 301 -40.51 9.17 8.45
CA CYS A 301 -39.05 9.33 8.44
C CYS A 301 -38.43 9.07 7.06
N HIS A 302 -39.13 8.36 6.16
CA HIS A 302 -38.56 7.90 4.89
C HIS A 302 -38.08 9.06 4.00
N ARG A 303 -38.87 10.15 3.96
CA ARG A 303 -38.50 11.34 3.17
C ARG A 303 -37.32 12.09 3.78
N LEU A 304 -37.21 12.11 5.11
CA LEU A 304 -36.14 12.84 5.80
C LEU A 304 -34.79 12.13 5.65
N HIS A 305 -34.82 10.79 5.67
CA HIS A 305 -33.61 9.96 5.64
C HIS A 305 -33.32 9.41 4.22
N SER A 306 -33.98 9.92 3.18
CA SER A 306 -33.77 9.43 1.79
C SER A 306 -32.31 9.53 1.35
N ASP A 307 -31.63 10.54 1.87
CA ASP A 307 -30.24 10.87 1.53
C ASP A 307 -29.23 10.17 2.42
N LEU A 308 -29.66 9.47 3.48
CA LEU A 308 -28.85 8.63 4.37
C LEU A 308 -29.79 7.73 5.20
N PRO A 309 -30.27 6.60 4.65
CA PRO A 309 -31.18 5.72 5.36
C PRO A 309 -30.48 5.09 6.57
N LEU A 310 -31.23 4.85 7.64
CA LEU A 310 -30.73 4.17 8.83
C LEU A 310 -30.67 2.66 8.59
N ALA A 311 -29.66 2.00 9.16
CA ALA A 311 -29.45 0.55 9.10
C ALA A 311 -29.60 -0.05 7.68
N PRO A 312 -28.84 0.42 6.67
CA PRO A 312 -28.93 -0.12 5.32
C PRO A 312 -28.42 -1.57 5.28
N GLU A 313 -29.25 -2.48 4.74
CA GLU A 313 -28.87 -3.87 4.51
C GLU A 313 -28.08 -4.03 3.20
N HIS A 314 -27.26 -5.08 3.15
CA HIS A 314 -26.57 -5.46 1.93
C HIS A 314 -27.56 -6.11 0.97
N LEU A 315 -27.71 -5.56 -0.24
CA LEU A 315 -28.52 -6.15 -1.31
C LEU A 315 -27.87 -7.39 -1.92
#